data_AF-A0A7C3N0V5-F1
#
_entry.id   AF-A0A7C3N0V5-F1
#
_cell.length_a   1.000
_cell.length_b   1.000
_cell.length_c   1.000
_cell.angle_alpha   90.00
_cell.angle_beta   90.00
_cell.angle_gamma   90.00
#
_symmetry.space_group_name_H-M   'P 1'
#
loop_
_entity.id
_entity.type
_entity.pdbx_description
1 polymer ?
#
loop_
_entity_poly.entity_id
_entity_poly.type
_entity_poly.pdbx_seq_one_letter_code
_entity_poly.pdbx_strand_id
1 'polypeptide(L)'
;MNILVVLTKDEKAYSLLERVFDIARKSNAEGFTLRTLFEMGSFSWTEKKHLKEIFGGNYSEILMPYRHFCRFNDKWFVEKRDFQHDMVMKILNRVFSEGSVTVGLPISTGDHHLLEKLITYWNEIITRETGTPDAAYDIDAEMVRFISVELQETFGVAADMNYDFVKGFLQALSRYDGMMVKKEFGDG
;
A
#
# COMPACT_ATOMS: atom_id res chain seq x y z
N MET A 1 8.89 -15.48 10.27
CA MET A 1 8.80 -14.01 10.36
C MET A 1 7.33 -13.68 10.38
N ASN A 2 6.83 -13.03 11.43
CA ASN A 2 5.39 -12.80 11.57
C ASN A 2 5.10 -11.38 11.08
N ILE A 3 4.32 -11.24 10.02
CA ILE A 3 3.99 -9.96 9.41
C ILE A 3 2.54 -9.65 9.75
N LEU A 4 2.28 -8.50 10.36
CA LEU A 4 0.93 -7.97 10.47
C LEU A 4 0.66 -7.13 9.23
N VAL A 5 -0.36 -7.52 8.48
CA VAL A 5 -0.76 -6.78 7.29
C VAL A 5 -2.02 -6.02 7.64
N VAL A 6 -1.89 -4.70 7.77
CA VAL A 6 -3.01 -3.79 7.99
C VAL A 6 -3.46 -3.31 6.62
N LEU A 7 -4.14 -4.19 5.89
CA LEU A 7 -4.93 -3.88 4.71
C LEU A 7 -6.35 -3.58 5.17
N THR A 8 -6.50 -2.57 6.03
CA THR A 8 -7.78 -2.43 6.70
C THR A 8 -8.68 -1.49 5.94
N LYS A 9 -9.77 -2.09 5.45
CA LYS A 9 -11.12 -1.53 5.36
C LYS A 9 -11.62 -0.81 6.64
N ASP A 10 -10.84 -0.76 7.71
CA ASP A 10 -11.13 -0.01 8.94
C ASP A 10 -10.42 1.36 8.87
N GLU A 11 -11.19 2.41 8.55
CA GLU A 11 -10.71 3.80 8.48
C GLU A 11 -10.00 4.27 9.75
N LYS A 12 -10.42 3.76 10.92
CA LYS A 12 -9.87 4.22 12.21
C LYS A 12 -8.50 3.63 12.45
N ALA A 13 -8.28 2.37 12.10
CA ALA A 13 -6.95 1.76 12.17
C ALA A 13 -5.99 2.41 11.16
N TYR A 14 -6.45 2.63 9.93
CA TYR A 14 -5.63 3.24 8.87
C TYR A 14 -5.22 4.69 9.20
N SER A 15 -6.19 5.56 9.54
CA SER A 15 -5.92 6.97 9.89
C SER A 15 -5.02 7.11 11.12
N LEU A 16 -5.20 6.24 12.11
CA LEU A 16 -4.36 6.19 13.29
C LEU A 16 -2.92 5.83 12.94
N LEU A 17 -2.71 4.84 12.06
CA LEU A 17 -1.37 4.43 11.64
C LEU A 17 -0.69 5.42 10.69
N GLU A 18 -1.43 6.12 9.82
CA GLU A 18 -0.90 7.25 9.04
C GLU A 18 -0.37 8.34 9.99
N ARG A 19 -1.12 8.65 11.06
CA ARG A 19 -0.67 9.61 12.06
C ARG A 19 0.59 9.14 12.78
N VAL A 20 0.70 7.85 13.09
CA VAL A 20 1.92 7.25 13.65
C VAL A 20 3.09 7.36 12.68
N PHE A 21 2.87 7.08 11.40
CA PHE A 21 3.89 7.20 10.37
C PHE A 21 4.43 8.63 10.28
N ASP A 22 3.56 9.64 10.27
CA ASP A 22 3.97 11.05 10.23
C ASP A 22 4.77 11.48 11.47
N ILE A 23 4.36 11.03 12.65
CA ILE A 23 5.08 11.27 13.90
C ILE A 23 6.47 10.61 13.85
N ALA A 24 6.51 9.33 13.46
CA ALA A 24 7.75 8.55 13.40
C ALA A 24 8.69 9.00 12.27
N ARG A 25 8.17 9.56 11.18
CA ARG A 25 8.99 10.11 10.10
C ARG A 25 9.74 11.38 10.55
N LYS A 26 9.13 12.18 11.42
CA LYS A 26 9.77 13.40 11.98
C LYS A 26 10.93 13.09 12.93
N SER A 27 11.04 11.86 13.45
CA SER A 27 12.14 11.45 14.35
C SER A 27 13.40 10.94 13.62
N ASN A 28 13.47 11.09 12.29
CA ASN A 28 14.70 10.93 11.49
C ASN A 28 15.51 9.64 11.75
N ALA A 29 14.83 8.50 11.87
CA ALA A 29 15.39 7.13 11.90
C ALA A 29 15.90 6.57 13.24
N GLU A 30 15.66 7.22 14.38
CA GLU A 30 15.99 6.64 15.71
C GLU A 30 15.09 5.44 16.10
N GLY A 31 14.05 5.19 15.30
CA GLY A 31 12.97 4.27 15.62
C GLY A 31 12.11 4.80 16.77
N PHE A 32 11.08 4.06 17.12
CA PHE A 32 10.21 4.36 18.24
C PHE A 32 9.83 3.10 18.99
N THR A 33 9.61 3.23 20.29
CA THR A 33 8.88 2.25 21.08
C THR A 33 7.43 2.72 21.24
N LEU A 34 6.53 1.86 21.69
CA LEU A 34 5.17 2.29 22.06
C LEU A 34 5.18 3.44 23.07
N ARG A 35 6.11 3.40 24.03
CA ARG A 35 6.28 4.45 25.02
C ARG A 35 6.63 5.78 24.37
N THR A 36 7.69 5.80 23.56
CA THR A 36 8.14 7.06 22.91
C THR A 36 7.09 7.57 21.92
N LEU A 37 6.37 6.68 21.23
CA LEU A 37 5.26 7.07 20.36
C LEU A 37 4.17 7.83 21.13
N PHE A 38 3.77 7.33 22.30
CA PHE A 38 2.76 7.99 23.14
C PHE A 38 3.25 9.29 23.79
N GLU A 39 4.57 9.48 23.89
CA GLU A 39 5.20 10.73 24.34
C GLU A 39 5.32 11.75 23.20
N MET A 40 5.55 11.28 21.96
CA MET A 40 5.72 12.11 20.76
C MET A 40 4.39 12.61 20.17
N GLY A 41 3.29 11.90 20.42
CA GLY A 41 1.98 12.20 19.83
C GLY A 41 0.86 12.34 20.86
N SER A 42 -0.07 13.26 20.60
CA SER A 42 -1.33 13.33 21.33
C SER A 42 -2.27 12.23 20.85
N PHE A 43 -2.42 11.18 21.65
CA PHE A 43 -3.36 10.08 21.42
C PHE A 43 -4.37 10.00 22.56
N SER A 44 -5.64 9.82 22.23
CA SER A 44 -6.71 9.48 23.17
C SER A 44 -6.45 8.11 23.81
N TRP A 45 -7.14 7.85 24.93
CA TRP A 45 -7.01 6.56 25.61
C TRP A 45 -7.39 5.37 24.72
N THR A 46 -8.46 5.53 23.92
CA THR A 46 -8.93 4.52 22.97
C THR A 46 -7.92 4.26 21.85
N GLU A 47 -7.28 5.30 21.31
CA GLU A 47 -6.22 5.15 20.31
C GLU A 47 -4.99 4.45 20.89
N LYS A 48 -4.59 4.80 22.12
CA LYS A 48 -3.46 4.12 22.81
C LYS A 48 -3.72 2.63 23.00
N LYS A 49 -4.96 2.23 23.27
CA LYS A 49 -5.34 0.82 23.38
C LYS A 49 -5.15 0.10 22.04
N HIS A 50 -5.67 0.64 20.94
CA HIS A 50 -5.50 0.07 19.60
C HIS A 50 -4.04 0.01 19.17
N LEU A 51 -3.26 1.08 19.41
CA LEU A 51 -1.83 1.09 19.10
C LEU A 51 -1.07 0.02 19.89
N LYS A 52 -1.44 -0.24 21.14
CA LYS A 52 -0.86 -1.32 21.92
C LYS A 52 -1.19 -2.70 21.33
N GLU A 53 -2.39 -2.87 20.78
CA GLU A 53 -2.81 -4.10 20.09
C GLU A 53 -2.09 -4.29 18.74
N ILE A 54 -1.72 -3.21 18.05
CA ILE A 54 -1.08 -3.21 16.72
C ILE A 54 0.46 -3.20 16.77
N PHE A 55 1.09 -2.60 17.79
CA PHE A 55 2.56 -2.55 17.91
C PHE A 55 3.10 -3.42 19.05
N GLY A 56 2.22 -3.94 19.92
CA GLY A 56 2.58 -4.77 21.08
C GLY A 56 2.47 -6.27 20.84
N GLY A 57 1.97 -6.71 19.69
CA GLY A 57 1.86 -8.12 19.34
C GLY A 57 3.17 -8.73 18.86
N ASN A 58 3.12 -10.03 18.56
CA ASN A 58 4.31 -10.81 18.20
C ASN A 58 4.55 -10.88 16.68
N TYR A 59 4.68 -9.71 16.08
CA TYR A 59 5.01 -9.52 14.67
C TYR A 59 6.28 -8.67 14.54
N SER A 60 7.05 -8.96 13.50
CA SER A 60 8.29 -8.25 13.15
C SER A 60 8.07 -7.13 12.15
N GLU A 61 6.91 -7.09 11.49
CA GLU A 61 6.60 -6.12 10.43
C GLU A 61 5.11 -5.75 10.49
N ILE A 62 4.80 -4.49 10.17
CA ILE A 62 3.45 -3.99 9.96
C ILE A 62 3.42 -3.34 8.57
N LEU A 63 2.68 -3.96 7.65
CA LEU A 63 2.51 -3.47 6.29
C LEU A 63 1.18 -2.73 6.16
N MET A 64 1.23 -1.52 5.61
CA MET A 64 0.07 -0.78 5.13
C MET A 64 0.27 -0.47 3.64
N PRO A 65 -0.80 -0.10 2.90
CA PRO A 65 -0.64 0.55 1.61
C PRO A 65 0.40 1.68 1.68
N TYR A 66 1.52 1.54 0.97
CA TYR A 66 2.58 2.57 0.83
C TYR A 66 3.36 2.95 2.10
N ARG A 67 3.22 2.19 3.19
CA ARG A 67 3.93 2.42 4.47
C ARG A 67 4.35 1.09 5.08
N HIS A 68 5.56 1.05 5.62
CA HIS A 68 6.10 -0.15 6.27
C HIS A 68 6.73 0.22 7.61
N PHE A 69 6.28 -0.47 8.66
CA PHE A 69 6.98 -0.49 9.94
C PHE A 69 7.68 -1.82 10.14
N CYS A 70 8.96 -1.80 10.50
CA CYS A 70 9.72 -3.00 10.85
C CYS A 70 10.20 -2.95 12.30
N ARG A 71 10.25 -4.09 12.98
CA ARG A 71 10.66 -4.19 14.38
C ARG A 71 12.05 -4.82 14.49
N PHE A 72 12.96 -4.12 15.14
CA PHE A 72 14.29 -4.61 15.47
C PHE A 72 14.65 -4.24 16.91
N ASN A 73 15.06 -5.22 17.72
CA ASN A 73 15.43 -5.06 19.13
C ASN A 73 14.44 -4.16 19.92
N ASP A 74 13.17 -4.54 19.91
CA ASP A 74 12.04 -3.86 20.59
C ASP A 74 11.70 -2.44 20.11
N LYS A 75 12.35 -1.96 19.05
CA LYS A 75 12.03 -0.69 18.40
C LYS A 75 11.35 -0.93 17.07
N TRP A 76 10.37 -0.10 16.79
CA TRP A 76 9.72 0.03 15.50
C TRP A 76 10.41 1.11 14.67
N PHE A 77 10.63 0.82 13.40
CA PHE A 77 11.24 1.73 12.45
C PHE A 77 10.27 1.91 11.30
N VAL A 78 10.15 3.14 10.84
CA VAL A 78 9.57 3.39 9.52
C VAL A 78 10.64 3.04 8.51
N GLU A 79 10.38 2.04 7.67
CA GLU A 79 11.35 1.67 6.65
C GLU A 79 11.48 2.83 5.64
N LYS A 80 12.71 3.30 5.41
CA LYS A 80 13.00 4.29 4.36
C LYS A 80 12.94 3.71 2.95
N ARG A 81 12.88 2.37 2.83
CA ARG A 81 12.65 1.74 1.53
C ARG A 81 11.34 2.26 1.01
N ASP A 82 11.40 2.86 -0.17
CA ASP A 82 10.23 3.31 -0.86
C ASP A 82 9.46 2.05 -1.27
N PHE A 83 8.53 1.60 -0.42
CA PHE A 83 7.68 0.43 -0.70
C PHE A 83 7.01 0.58 -2.07
N GLN A 84 6.70 1.83 -2.46
CA GLN A 84 6.21 2.13 -3.79
C GLN A 84 7.26 1.75 -4.85
N HIS A 85 8.52 2.14 -4.68
CA HIS A 85 9.61 1.73 -5.57
C HIS A 85 9.75 0.20 -5.64
N ASP A 86 9.82 -0.49 -4.50
CA ASP A 86 9.97 -1.95 -4.47
C ASP A 86 8.80 -2.64 -5.18
N MET A 87 7.56 -2.17 -4.97
CA MET A 87 6.38 -2.71 -5.64
C MET A 87 6.36 -2.39 -7.14
N VAL A 88 6.73 -1.17 -7.54
CA VAL A 88 6.87 -0.81 -8.96
C VAL A 88 7.87 -1.73 -9.64
N MET A 89 9.04 -1.94 -9.02
CA MET A 89 10.08 -2.80 -9.58
C MET A 89 9.64 -4.27 -9.64
N LYS A 90 8.92 -4.79 -8.64
CA LYS A 90 8.37 -6.16 -8.67
C LYS A 90 7.36 -6.34 -9.80
N ILE A 91 6.45 -5.38 -9.99
CA ILE A 91 5.48 -5.42 -11.10
C ILE A 91 6.18 -5.30 -12.45
N LEU A 92 7.13 -4.38 -12.61
CA LEU A 92 7.90 -4.25 -13.85
C LEU A 92 8.69 -5.52 -14.19
N ASN A 93 9.33 -6.14 -13.21
CA ASN A 93 10.03 -7.41 -13.40
C ASN A 93 9.05 -8.51 -13.83
N ARG A 94 7.83 -8.53 -13.28
CA ARG A 94 6.79 -9.48 -13.66
C ARG A 94 6.33 -9.25 -15.10
N VAL A 95 6.04 -8.00 -15.48
CA VAL A 95 5.73 -7.58 -16.85
C VAL A 95 6.81 -8.04 -17.83
N PHE A 96 8.08 -7.75 -17.50
CA PHE A 96 9.22 -8.16 -18.31
C PHE A 96 9.34 -9.68 -18.46
N SER A 97 9.10 -10.43 -17.39
CA SER A 97 9.24 -11.89 -17.38
C SER A 97 8.16 -12.63 -18.18
N GLU A 98 6.93 -12.10 -18.27
CA GLU A 98 5.83 -12.75 -18.99
C GLU A 98 5.82 -12.44 -20.49
N GLY A 99 6.51 -11.40 -20.95
CA GLY A 99 6.71 -11.08 -22.37
C GLY A 99 5.46 -10.61 -23.14
N SER A 100 4.27 -10.60 -22.53
CA SER A 100 3.03 -10.15 -23.18
C SER A 100 2.93 -8.63 -23.35
N VAL A 101 3.72 -7.88 -22.57
CA VAL A 101 3.83 -6.43 -22.64
C VAL A 101 5.31 -6.08 -22.58
N THR A 102 5.77 -5.27 -23.53
CA THR A 102 7.18 -4.86 -23.59
C THR A 102 7.38 -3.56 -22.85
N VAL A 103 8.32 -3.55 -21.91
CA VAL A 103 8.71 -2.34 -21.17
C VAL A 103 9.27 -1.31 -22.15
N GLY A 104 8.83 -0.06 -22.02
CA GLY A 104 9.21 1.07 -22.87
C GLY A 104 8.41 1.21 -24.16
N LEU A 105 7.41 0.37 -24.41
CA LEU A 105 6.50 0.54 -25.53
C LEU A 105 5.21 1.29 -25.14
N PRO A 106 4.60 2.04 -26.09
CA PRO A 106 3.30 2.65 -25.88
C PRO A 106 2.22 1.63 -25.60
N ILE A 107 1.40 1.94 -24.61
CA ILE A 107 0.21 1.19 -24.18
C ILE A 107 -0.98 2.16 -24.10
N SER A 108 -2.18 1.60 -24.21
CA SER A 108 -3.41 2.35 -23.91
C SER A 108 -3.62 2.38 -22.40
N THR A 109 -3.78 3.57 -21.83
CA THR A 109 -4.06 3.74 -20.39
C THR A 109 -5.44 3.23 -19.98
N GLY A 110 -6.34 3.09 -20.97
CA GLY A 110 -7.67 2.50 -20.79
C GLY A 110 -7.79 1.05 -21.25
N ASP A 111 -6.68 0.34 -21.48
CA ASP A 111 -6.73 -1.10 -21.78
C ASP A 111 -7.11 -1.89 -20.51
N HIS A 112 -8.39 -2.25 -20.41
CA HIS A 112 -8.91 -2.99 -19.26
C HIS A 112 -8.21 -4.34 -19.06
N HIS A 113 -7.82 -5.03 -20.13
CA HIS A 113 -7.13 -6.31 -20.01
C HIS A 113 -5.74 -6.14 -19.40
N LEU A 114 -5.02 -5.09 -19.80
CA LEU A 114 -3.75 -4.73 -19.18
C LEU A 114 -3.92 -4.39 -17.70
N LEU A 115 -4.94 -3.61 -17.34
CA LEU A 115 -5.19 -3.21 -15.96
C LEU A 115 -5.54 -4.41 -15.07
N GLU A 116 -6.44 -5.29 -15.50
CA GLU A 116 -6.77 -6.55 -14.81
C GLU A 116 -5.51 -7.39 -14.58
N LYS A 117 -4.64 -7.46 -15.59
CA LYS A 117 -3.38 -8.18 -15.52
C LYS A 117 -2.41 -7.57 -14.51
N LEU A 118 -2.29 -6.24 -14.45
CA LEU A 118 -1.45 -5.57 -13.45
C LEU A 118 -1.99 -5.75 -12.02
N ILE A 119 -3.32 -5.75 -11.83
CA ILE A 119 -3.94 -6.04 -10.53
C ILE A 119 -3.68 -7.50 -10.14
N THR A 120 -3.76 -8.43 -11.08
CA THR A 120 -3.41 -9.83 -10.87
C THR A 120 -1.97 -9.98 -10.39
N TYR A 121 -1.02 -9.28 -11.03
CA TYR A 121 0.38 -9.29 -10.58
C TYR A 121 0.55 -8.74 -9.17
N TRP A 122 -0.15 -7.65 -8.85
CA TRP A 122 -0.16 -7.11 -7.50
C TRP A 122 -0.65 -8.18 -6.50
N ASN A 123 -1.75 -8.86 -6.83
CA ASN A 123 -2.35 -9.89 -5.95
C ASN A 123 -1.35 -11.03 -5.71
N GLU A 124 -0.71 -11.55 -6.76
CA GLU A 124 0.31 -12.59 -6.65
C GLU A 124 1.48 -12.17 -5.76
N ILE A 125 1.99 -10.95 -5.95
CA ILE A 125 3.11 -10.41 -5.17
C ILE A 125 2.73 -10.32 -3.70
N ILE A 126 1.56 -9.74 -3.40
CA ILE A 126 1.10 -9.51 -2.02
C ILE A 126 0.75 -10.82 -1.33
N THR A 127 0.02 -11.74 -1.97
CA THR A 127 -0.27 -13.06 -1.38
C THR A 127 1.03 -13.81 -1.06
N ARG A 128 2.05 -13.74 -1.93
CA ARG A 128 3.35 -14.37 -1.67
C ARG A 128 4.09 -13.74 -0.50
N GLU A 129 4.08 -12.42 -0.39
CA GLU A 129 4.82 -11.69 0.65
C GLU A 129 4.15 -11.75 2.01
N THR A 130 2.82 -11.79 2.03
CA THR A 130 2.03 -11.81 3.26
C THR A 130 1.69 -13.21 3.73
N GLY A 131 1.66 -14.19 2.81
CA GLY A 131 1.14 -15.54 3.08
C GLY A 131 -0.38 -15.58 3.24
N THR A 132 -1.08 -14.47 3.00
CA THR A 132 -2.52 -14.33 3.27
C THR A 132 -3.29 -14.08 1.96
N PRO A 133 -4.16 -15.00 1.52
CA PRO A 133 -4.98 -14.82 0.32
C PRO A 133 -5.97 -13.65 0.43
N ASP A 134 -6.50 -13.38 1.63
CA ASP A 134 -7.48 -12.31 1.90
C ASP A 134 -6.93 -10.88 1.69
N ALA A 135 -5.62 -10.77 1.46
CA ALA A 135 -4.96 -9.52 1.11
C ALA A 135 -5.14 -9.13 -0.37
N ALA A 136 -5.64 -10.05 -1.21
CA ALA A 136 -5.85 -9.84 -2.64
C ALA A 136 -7.12 -9.02 -2.93
N TYR A 137 -7.07 -8.20 -3.98
CA TYR A 137 -8.23 -7.52 -4.52
C TYR A 137 -9.11 -8.50 -5.31
N ASP A 138 -10.42 -8.46 -5.06
CA ASP A 138 -11.42 -8.95 -6.00
C ASP A 138 -11.49 -7.98 -7.19
N ILE A 139 -11.05 -8.44 -8.36
CA ILE A 139 -11.00 -7.60 -9.56
C ILE A 139 -12.41 -7.45 -10.11
N ASP A 140 -12.94 -6.23 -10.10
CA ASP A 140 -14.24 -5.90 -10.65
C ASP A 140 -14.20 -4.76 -11.68
N ALA A 141 -15.30 -4.60 -12.40
CA ALA A 141 -15.41 -3.58 -13.45
C ALA A 141 -15.42 -2.14 -12.91
N GLU A 142 -15.84 -1.91 -11.66
CA GLU A 142 -15.82 -0.59 -11.03
C GLU A 142 -14.37 -0.15 -10.77
N MET A 143 -13.55 -1.05 -10.21
CA MET A 143 -12.12 -0.87 -9.96
C MET A 143 -11.35 -0.59 -11.25
N VAL A 144 -11.49 -1.47 -12.26
CA VAL A 144 -10.76 -1.33 -13.53
C VAL A 144 -11.13 -0.01 -14.22
N ARG A 145 -12.42 0.36 -14.22
CA ARG A 145 -12.87 1.63 -14.77
C ARG A 145 -12.31 2.83 -14.00
N PHE A 146 -12.30 2.78 -12.67
CA PHE A 146 -11.75 3.85 -11.85
C PHE A 146 -10.26 4.07 -12.15
N ILE A 147 -9.47 3.00 -12.16
CA ILE A 147 -8.03 3.05 -12.44
C ILE A 147 -7.77 3.58 -13.86
N SER A 148 -8.54 3.12 -14.84
CA SER A 148 -8.49 3.61 -16.22
C SER A 148 -8.67 5.12 -16.31
N VAL A 149 -9.68 5.67 -15.62
CA VAL A 149 -9.94 7.13 -15.59
C VAL A 149 -8.79 7.89 -14.94
N GLU A 150 -8.31 7.46 -13.76
CA GLU A 150 -7.18 8.12 -13.07
C GLU A 150 -5.91 8.12 -13.93
N LEU A 151 -5.63 7.02 -14.64
CA LEU A 151 -4.47 6.90 -15.52
C LEU A 151 -4.62 7.77 -16.78
N GLN A 152 -5.82 7.85 -17.34
CA GLN A 152 -6.11 8.75 -18.47
C GLN A 152 -5.96 10.22 -18.10
N GLU A 153 -6.42 10.62 -16.91
CA GLU A 153 -6.24 11.97 -16.40
C GLU A 153 -4.76 12.31 -16.15
N THR A 154 -3.98 11.31 -15.70
CA THR A 154 -2.56 11.51 -15.36
C THR A 154 -1.64 11.50 -16.58
N PHE A 155 -1.85 10.57 -17.51
CA PHE A 155 -0.92 10.31 -18.62
C PHE A 155 -1.53 10.52 -20.01
N GLY A 156 -2.83 10.80 -20.12
CA GLY A 156 -3.56 10.83 -21.38
C GLY A 156 -3.96 9.44 -21.86
N VAL A 157 -4.43 9.34 -23.11
CA VAL A 157 -4.98 8.09 -23.68
C VAL A 157 -3.90 7.01 -23.90
N ALA A 158 -2.65 7.43 -24.07
CA ALA A 158 -1.52 6.53 -24.26
C ALA A 158 -0.33 6.94 -23.39
N ALA A 159 0.41 5.96 -22.90
CA ALA A 159 1.60 6.13 -22.08
C ALA A 159 2.62 5.04 -22.42
N ASP A 160 3.87 5.19 -22.02
CA ASP A 160 4.84 4.09 -22.15
C ASP A 160 4.75 3.16 -20.93
N MET A 161 4.83 1.85 -21.15
CA MET A 161 4.93 0.88 -20.05
C MET A 161 6.29 1.02 -19.36
N ASN A 162 6.38 1.87 -18.34
CA ASN A 162 7.62 2.20 -17.65
C ASN A 162 7.39 2.38 -16.13
N TYR A 163 8.44 2.81 -15.43
CA TYR A 163 8.39 3.07 -13.99
C TYR A 163 7.28 4.04 -13.60
N ASP A 164 7.14 5.15 -14.31
CA ASP A 164 6.18 6.18 -13.97
C ASP A 164 4.74 5.71 -14.19
N PHE A 165 4.50 4.97 -15.28
CA PHE A 165 3.19 4.36 -15.52
C PHE A 165 2.81 3.38 -14.41
N VAL A 166 3.68 2.43 -14.07
CA VAL A 166 3.40 1.44 -13.01
C VAL A 166 3.25 2.14 -11.65
N LYS A 167 4.02 3.19 -11.39
CA LYS A 167 3.89 4.02 -10.19
C LYS A 167 2.52 4.69 -10.12
N GLY A 168 2.06 5.27 -11.23
CA GLY A 168 0.73 5.88 -11.33
C GLY A 168 -0.39 4.84 -11.19
N PHE A 169 -0.23 3.65 -11.76
CA PHE A 169 -1.15 2.53 -11.60
C PHE A 169 -1.33 2.16 -10.14
N LEU A 170 -0.23 1.99 -9.40
CA LEU A 170 -0.30 1.70 -7.96
C LEU A 170 -0.99 2.85 -7.20
N GLN A 171 -0.67 4.10 -7.51
CA GLN A 171 -1.35 5.24 -6.87
C GLN A 171 -2.85 5.25 -7.13
N ALA A 172 -3.30 4.95 -8.34
CA ALA A 172 -4.72 4.82 -8.66
C ALA A 172 -5.38 3.66 -7.89
N LEU A 173 -4.70 2.51 -7.79
CA LEU A 173 -5.15 1.37 -6.99
C LEU A 173 -5.30 1.75 -5.51
N SER A 174 -4.36 2.51 -4.95
CA SER A 174 -4.45 3.05 -3.58
C SER A 174 -5.65 3.96 -3.36
N ARG A 175 -5.94 4.81 -4.34
CA ARG A 175 -7.04 5.79 -4.25
C ARG A 175 -8.38 5.08 -4.34
N TYR A 176 -8.48 4.08 -5.19
CA TYR A 176 -9.66 3.22 -5.28
C TYR A 176 -9.91 2.53 -3.93
N ASP A 177 -8.87 1.94 -3.33
CA ASP A 177 -8.96 1.30 -2.02
C ASP A 177 -9.49 2.31 -0.97
N GLY A 178 -8.85 3.48 -0.86
CA GLY A 178 -9.30 4.53 0.05
C GLY A 178 -10.74 5.02 -0.21
N MET A 179 -11.19 5.04 -1.46
CA MET A 179 -12.59 5.38 -1.81
C MET A 179 -13.56 4.28 -1.38
N MET A 180 -13.23 3.01 -1.59
CA MET A 180 -14.07 1.87 -1.20
C MET A 180 -14.21 1.77 0.31
N VAL A 181 -13.12 2.01 1.03
CA VAL A 181 -13.17 2.12 2.49
C VAL A 181 -14.14 3.24 2.93
N LYS A 182 -14.05 4.44 2.34
CA LYS A 182 -15.00 5.53 2.62
C LYS A 182 -16.45 5.19 2.30
N LYS A 183 -16.68 4.48 1.19
CA LYS A 183 -18.03 4.08 0.73
C LYS A 183 -18.65 3.03 1.66
N GLU A 184 -17.85 2.10 2.16
CA GLU A 184 -18.30 1.04 3.06
C GLU A 184 -18.51 1.53 4.51
N PHE A 185 -17.74 2.53 4.97
CA PHE A 185 -17.70 2.92 6.39
C PHE A 185 -18.07 4.38 6.72
N GLY A 186 -18.19 5.26 5.70
CA GLY A 186 -18.63 6.66 5.82
C GLY A 186 -17.61 7.59 6.49
N ASP A 187 -17.66 8.90 6.20
CA ASP A 187 -16.84 9.91 6.89
C ASP A 187 -17.22 9.94 8.39
N GLY A 188 -16.38 9.34 9.23
CA GLY A 188 -16.54 9.32 10.70
C GLY A 188 -16.39 10.68 11.37
#